data_AF-A0A498KMZ5-F1
#
_entry.id   AF-A0A498KMZ5-F1
#
_cell.length_a   1.000
_cell.length_b   1.000
_cell.length_c   1.000
_cell.angle_alpha   90.00
_cell.angle_beta   90.00
_cell.angle_gamma   90.00
#
_symmetry.space_group_name_H-M   'P 1'
#
loop_
_entity.id
_entity.type
_entity.pdbx_description
1 polymer ?
#
loop_
_entity_poly.entity_id
_entity_poly.type
_entity_poly.pdbx_seq_one_letter_code
_entity_poly.pdbx_strand_id
1 'polypeptide(L)'
;VEFACGAGQINLKRAQHPGLVYDPTELDCIKFLCSQGNTTELLQIITGWNSSCSSQSNEGRGLSDHLNYPSFGFIIHVSWAAAIVSRQSEKGSIDKFILCGSLVWDDGNFQVRSPIVVHVVF
;
A
#
# COMPACT_ATOMS: atom_id res chain seq x y z
N VAL A 1 5.75 -13.51 0.18
CA VAL A 1 4.63 -14.36 -0.32
C VAL A 1 3.45 -13.48 -0.76
N GLU A 2 3.36 -12.29 -0.22
CA GLU A 2 2.29 -11.30 -0.35
C GLU A 2 2.26 -10.67 -1.75
N PHE A 3 3.40 -10.53 -2.43
CA PHE A 3 3.42 -10.18 -3.86
C PHE A 3 2.85 -11.27 -4.77
N ALA A 4 2.79 -12.53 -4.31
CA ALA A 4 2.22 -13.63 -5.08
C ALA A 4 0.74 -13.86 -4.76
N CYS A 5 0.33 -13.68 -3.50
CA CYS A 5 -1.00 -14.07 -3.02
C CYS A 5 -1.77 -12.99 -2.25
N GLY A 6 -1.24 -11.77 -2.11
CA GLY A 6 -1.90 -10.66 -1.40
C GLY A 6 -2.26 -11.01 0.05
N ALA A 7 -3.55 -10.89 0.38
CA ALA A 7 -4.10 -11.25 1.70
C ALA A 7 -4.16 -12.76 1.96
N GLY A 8 -3.93 -13.58 0.93
CA GLY A 8 -3.99 -15.04 0.98
C GLY A 8 -5.24 -15.59 0.31
N GLN A 9 -5.49 -16.87 0.54
CA GLN A 9 -6.64 -17.58 -0.02
C GLN A 9 -7.96 -17.09 0.60
N ILE A 10 -8.98 -16.91 -0.24
CA ILE A 10 -10.31 -16.45 0.20
C ILE A 10 -10.95 -17.43 1.19
N ASN A 11 -11.55 -16.88 2.25
CA ASN A 11 -12.39 -17.63 3.20
C ASN A 11 -13.83 -17.13 3.12
N LEU A 12 -14.69 -17.89 2.44
CA LEU A 12 -16.08 -17.50 2.17
C LEU A 12 -16.90 -17.29 3.44
N LYS A 13 -16.71 -18.13 4.47
CA LYS A 13 -17.46 -18.04 5.73
C LYS A 13 -17.13 -16.76 6.49
N ARG A 14 -15.86 -16.37 6.51
CA ARG A 14 -15.39 -15.13 7.17
C ARG A 14 -15.66 -13.88 6.33
N ALA A 15 -15.65 -13.99 5.01
CA ALA A 15 -15.92 -12.87 4.12
C ALA A 15 -17.38 -12.39 4.18
N GLN A 16 -18.32 -13.28 4.48
CA GLN A 16 -19.73 -12.92 4.63
C GLN A 16 -19.97 -11.96 5.81
N HIS A 17 -19.23 -12.12 6.91
CA HIS A 17 -19.31 -11.29 8.11
C HIS A 17 -17.89 -10.96 8.60
N PRO A 18 -17.25 -9.93 8.02
CA PRO A 18 -15.83 -9.64 8.29
C PRO A 18 -15.59 -8.85 9.59
N GLY A 19 -16.62 -8.29 10.21
CA GLY A 19 -16.52 -7.43 11.41
C GLY A 19 -16.20 -5.98 11.06
N LEU A 20 -15.00 -5.72 10.54
CA LEU A 20 -14.53 -4.40 10.09
C LEU A 20 -14.21 -4.40 8.60
N VAL A 21 -14.54 -3.32 7.90
CA VAL A 21 -14.29 -3.15 6.46
C VAL A 21 -13.56 -1.82 6.21
N TYR A 22 -12.56 -1.86 5.33
CA TYR A 22 -11.91 -0.69 4.77
C TYR A 22 -12.75 -0.17 3.60
N ASP A 23 -13.35 1.01 3.76
CA ASP A 23 -14.33 1.57 2.82
C ASP A 23 -13.84 2.92 2.26
N PRO A 24 -13.12 2.94 1.13
CA PRO A 24 -12.73 4.17 0.45
C PRO A 24 -13.87 4.69 -0.44
N THR A 25 -14.11 6.01 -0.43
CA THR A 25 -15.06 6.62 -1.37
C THR A 25 -14.44 6.86 -2.74
N GLU A 26 -15.26 7.06 -3.77
CA GLU A 26 -14.79 7.45 -5.11
C GLU A 26 -13.92 8.72 -5.07
N LEU A 27 -14.29 9.68 -4.22
CA LEU A 27 -13.53 10.91 -4.02
C LEU A 27 -12.15 10.65 -3.40
N ASP A 28 -12.03 9.65 -2.52
CA ASP A 28 -10.75 9.27 -1.92
C ASP A 28 -9.83 8.62 -2.96
N CYS A 29 -10.39 7.80 -3.85
CA CYS A 29 -9.65 7.26 -5.00
C CYS A 29 -9.17 8.37 -5.94
N ILE A 30 -10.03 9.35 -6.26
CA ILE A 30 -9.65 10.50 -7.10
C ILE A 30 -8.54 11.32 -6.42
N LYS A 31 -8.67 11.61 -5.12
CA LYS A 31 -7.63 12.34 -4.35
C LYS A 31 -6.31 11.59 -4.34
N PHE A 32 -6.34 10.27 -4.17
CA PHE A 32 -5.17 9.40 -4.23
C PHE A 32 -4.51 9.41 -5.61
N LEU A 33 -5.29 9.38 -6.69
CA LEU A 33 -4.73 9.50 -8.04
C LEU A 33 -4.16 10.90 -8.30
N CYS A 34 -4.78 11.95 -7.76
CA CYS A 34 -4.28 13.32 -7.87
C CYS A 34 -2.95 13.52 -7.13
N SER A 35 -2.80 12.95 -5.93
CA SER A 35 -1.55 13.07 -5.14
C SER A 35 -0.35 12.38 -5.80
N GLN A 36 -0.58 11.41 -6.68
CA GLN A 36 0.45 10.79 -7.51
C GLN A 36 0.92 11.67 -8.69
N GLY A 37 0.30 12.83 -8.93
CA GLY A 37 0.69 13.73 -10.02
C GLY A 37 0.13 13.35 -11.40
N ASN A 38 -0.99 12.61 -11.44
CA ASN A 38 -1.67 12.30 -12.69
C ASN A 38 -2.27 13.57 -13.33
N THR A 39 -2.13 13.70 -14.66
CA THR A 39 -2.77 14.79 -15.40
C THR A 39 -4.29 14.59 -15.46
N THR A 40 -5.05 15.67 -15.67
CA THR A 40 -6.50 15.61 -15.82
C THR A 40 -6.93 14.65 -16.94
N GLU A 41 -6.21 14.61 -18.05
CA GLU A 41 -6.50 13.71 -19.18
C GLU A 41 -6.38 12.24 -18.77
N LEU A 42 -5.26 11.87 -18.12
CA LEU A 42 -5.06 10.50 -17.63
C LEU A 42 -6.08 10.14 -16.54
N LEU A 43 -6.39 11.08 -15.66
CA LEU A 43 -7.39 10.88 -14.61
C LEU A 43 -8.76 10.55 -15.20
N GLN A 44 -9.20 11.29 -16.23
CA GLN A 44 -10.48 11.07 -16.90
C GLN A 44 -10.53 9.73 -17.64
N ILE A 45 -9.40 9.29 -18.21
CA ILE A 45 -9.29 7.96 -18.83
C ILE A 45 -9.43 6.86 -17.78
N ILE A 46 -8.77 7.01 -16.62
CA ILE A 46 -8.78 6.01 -15.54
C ILE A 46 -10.16 5.94 -14.87
N THR A 47 -10.76 7.08 -14.55
CA THR A 47 -12.04 7.12 -13.84
C THR A 47 -13.22 6.89 -14.78
N GLY A 48 -13.10 7.22 -16.06
CA GLY A 48 -14.21 7.18 -17.02
C GLY A 48 -15.22 8.33 -16.86
N TRP A 49 -14.89 9.35 -16.06
CA TRP A 49 -15.74 10.51 -15.77
C TRP A 49 -14.96 11.81 -15.99
N ASN A 50 -15.67 12.95 -16.03
CA ASN A 50 -15.06 14.28 -16.08
C ASN A 50 -14.50 14.67 -14.70
N SER A 51 -13.52 13.91 -14.22
CA SER A 51 -12.80 14.15 -12.96
C SER A 51 -11.66 15.14 -13.22
N SER A 52 -11.39 16.02 -12.25
CA SER A 52 -10.21 16.89 -12.27
C SER A 52 -9.69 17.10 -10.85
N CYS A 53 -8.38 17.30 -10.75
CA CYS A 53 -7.74 17.66 -9.49
C CYS A 53 -7.96 19.17 -9.25
N SER A 54 -8.68 19.54 -8.20
CA SER A 54 -8.84 20.96 -7.83
C SER A 54 -7.49 21.53 -7.38
N SER A 55 -7.25 22.83 -7.55
CA SER A 55 -6.01 23.48 -7.10
C SER A 55 -5.72 23.29 -5.60
N GLN A 56 -6.75 22.95 -4.82
CA GLN A 56 -6.66 22.64 -3.38
C GLN A 56 -6.21 21.20 -3.09
N SER A 57 -6.27 20.31 -4.08
CA SER A 57 -5.62 18.97 -4.02
C SER A 57 -4.11 19.03 -4.24
N ASN A 58 -3.59 20.18 -4.69
CA ASN A 58 -2.15 20.46 -4.78
C ASN A 58 -1.57 21.02 -3.48
N GLU A 59 -2.40 21.23 -2.45
CA GLU A 59 -1.93 21.60 -1.11
C GLU A 59 -1.32 20.36 -0.44
N GLY A 60 -0.07 20.08 -0.82
CA GLY A 60 0.99 19.42 -0.05
C GLY A 60 0.64 18.11 0.67
N ARG A 61 1.29 17.01 0.25
CA ARG A 61 1.65 15.81 1.05
C ARG A 61 0.84 15.62 2.36
N GLY A 62 -0.47 15.49 2.24
CA GLY A 62 -1.40 15.22 3.35
C GLY A 62 -1.95 13.79 3.25
N LEU A 63 -2.92 13.44 4.09
CA LEU A 63 -3.62 12.13 4.06
C LEU A 63 -4.17 11.75 2.68
N SER A 64 -4.31 12.70 1.75
CA SER A 64 -4.69 12.49 0.35
C SER A 64 -3.75 11.58 -0.45
N ASP A 65 -2.55 11.27 0.03
CA ASP A 65 -1.63 10.28 -0.56
C ASP A 65 -1.84 8.85 -0.01
N HIS A 66 -2.77 8.69 0.95
CA HIS A 66 -3.01 7.43 1.64
C HIS A 66 -4.45 6.97 1.40
N LEU A 67 -4.61 5.91 0.63
CA LEU A 67 -5.91 5.28 0.44
C LEU A 67 -6.27 4.40 1.65
N ASN A 68 -7.54 4.37 2.03
CA ASN A 68 -8.09 3.45 3.03
C ASN A 68 -8.13 2.01 2.47
N TYR A 69 -6.96 1.40 2.28
CA TYR A 69 -6.77 0.13 1.60
C TYR A 69 -6.46 -0.99 2.63
N PRO A 70 -6.96 -2.23 2.45
CA PRO A 70 -6.80 -3.31 3.44
C PRO A 70 -5.39 -3.96 3.46
N SER A 71 -4.38 -3.27 2.94
CA SER A 71 -2.98 -3.71 2.98
C SER A 71 -2.03 -2.52 2.97
N PHE A 72 -0.82 -2.73 3.48
CA PHE A 72 0.21 -1.71 3.59
C PHE A 72 1.44 -2.11 2.76
N GLY A 73 1.94 -1.17 1.95
CA GLY A 73 3.14 -1.34 1.14
C GLY A 73 4.14 -0.23 1.43
N PHE A 74 5.40 -0.60 1.67
CA PHE A 74 6.50 0.33 1.91
C PHE A 74 7.65 0.06 0.95
N ILE A 75 8.23 1.13 0.43
CA ILE A 75 9.51 1.10 -0.27
C ILE A 75 10.53 1.80 0.61
N ILE A 76 11.57 1.08 1.01
CA ILE A 76 12.66 1.64 1.83
C ILE A 76 13.90 1.73 0.95
N HIS A 77 14.39 2.95 0.75
CA HIS A 77 15.70 3.19 0.14
C HIS A 77 16.78 3.15 1.21
N VAL A 78 17.72 2.22 1.07
CA VAL A 78 18.85 2.03 1.97
C VAL A 78 20.11 2.48 1.24
N SER A 79 20.66 3.63 1.65
CA SER A 79 21.96 4.04 1.13
C SER A 79 23.02 3.01 1.46
N TRP A 80 23.83 2.62 0.48
CA TRP A 80 24.94 1.67 0.64
C TRP A 80 25.89 2.03 1.80
N ALA A 81 26.01 3.31 2.15
CA ALA A 81 26.79 3.79 3.30
C ALA A 81 26.28 3.27 4.67
N ALA A 82 24.98 3.01 4.82
CA ALA A 82 24.40 2.46 6.06
C ALA A 82 24.59 0.93 6.17
N ALA A 83 24.77 0.23 5.05
CA ALA A 83 24.97 -1.23 5.03
C ALA A 83 26.35 -1.66 5.55
N ILE A 84 27.35 -0.76 5.57
CA ILE A 84 28.74 -1.06 5.96
C ILE A 84 28.90 -1.32 7.47
N VAL A 85 27.90 -1.01 8.32
CA VAL A 85 27.99 -1.27 9.77
C VAL A 85 27.62 -2.72 10.16
N SER A 86 27.15 -3.53 9.20
CA SER A 86 26.74 -4.92 9.45
C SER A 86 27.74 -5.91 8.84
N ARG A 87 28.60 -6.48 9.69
CA ARG A 87 29.56 -7.59 9.51
C ARG A 87 29.47 -8.39 8.18
N GLN A 88 30.59 -8.43 7.46
CA GLN A 88 30.84 -9.17 6.20
C GLN A 88 30.45 -10.66 6.25
N SER A 89 29.73 -11.16 5.24
CA SER A 89 29.78 -12.57 4.81
C SER A 89 29.47 -12.73 3.31
N GLU A 90 30.31 -13.55 2.69
CA GLU A 90 30.43 -14.13 1.34
C GLU A 90 29.51 -13.71 0.16
N LYS A 91 30.20 -13.50 -0.97
CA LYS A 91 29.77 -13.26 -2.36
C LYS A 91 28.46 -13.97 -2.75
N GLY A 92 27.36 -13.24 -2.67
CA GLY A 92 26.06 -13.59 -3.25
C GLY A 92 25.37 -12.33 -3.77
N SER A 93 24.82 -12.38 -4.99
CA SER A 93 24.02 -11.30 -5.55
C SER A 93 22.71 -11.18 -4.76
N ILE A 94 22.63 -10.19 -3.88
CA ILE A 94 21.41 -9.88 -3.11
C ILE A 94 20.47 -9.04 -3.96
N ASP A 95 19.72 -9.68 -4.86
CA ASP A 95 18.95 -8.94 -5.87
C ASP A 95 17.58 -8.42 -5.37
N LYS A 96 16.96 -8.98 -4.30
CA LYS A 96 15.69 -8.45 -3.75
C LYS A 96 15.52 -8.76 -2.26
N PHE A 97 15.47 -7.73 -1.42
CA PHE A 97 15.07 -7.88 -0.02
C PHE A 97 13.61 -7.47 0.14
N ILE A 98 12.74 -8.47 0.26
CA ILE A 98 11.31 -8.30 0.54
C ILE A 98 11.05 -8.81 1.95
N LEU A 99 10.48 -7.98 2.81
CA LEU A 99 10.05 -8.35 4.16
C LEU A 99 8.54 -8.27 4.26
N CYS A 100 7.94 -9.17 5.03
CA CYS A 100 6.49 -9.29 5.14
C CYS A 100 6.04 -9.43 6.58
N GLY A 101 4.86 -8.90 6.88
CA GLY A 101 4.21 -8.99 8.18
C GLY A 101 2.71 -8.78 8.06
N SER A 102 2.01 -8.61 9.19
CA SER A 102 0.60 -8.24 9.16
C SER A 102 0.15 -7.54 10.44
N LEU A 103 -0.77 -6.60 10.28
CA LEU A 103 -1.59 -6.05 11.36
C LEU A 103 -2.88 -6.88 11.47
N VAL A 104 -3.32 -7.18 12.69
CA VAL A 104 -4.61 -7.86 12.92
C VAL A 104 -5.40 -7.06 13.94
N TRP A 105 -6.58 -6.60 13.56
CA TRP A 105 -7.59 -6.11 14.49
C TRP A 105 -8.36 -7.30 15.04
N ASP A 106 -8.42 -7.42 16.36
CA ASP A 106 -9.08 -8.53 17.05
C ASP A 106 -9.96 -8.00 18.17
N ASP A 107 -11.25 -8.29 18.14
CA ASP A 107 -12.22 -7.97 19.21
C ASP A 107 -12.60 -9.21 20.06
N GLY A 108 -11.95 -10.35 19.83
CA GLY A 108 -12.23 -11.65 20.44
C GLY A 108 -13.17 -12.54 19.61
N ASN A 109 -13.89 -11.99 18.64
CA ASN A 109 -14.84 -12.71 17.78
C ASN A 109 -14.51 -12.56 16.29
N PHE A 110 -14.18 -11.35 15.85
CA PHE A 110 -13.73 -11.02 14.51
C PHE A 110 -12.24 -10.71 14.51
N GLN A 111 -11.55 -11.24 13.52
CA GLN A 111 -10.16 -10.92 13.24
C GLN A 111 -10.04 -10.38 11.82
N VAL A 112 -9.56 -9.15 11.69
CA VAL A 112 -9.36 -8.46 10.42
C VAL A 112 -7.88 -8.26 10.20
N ARG A 113 -7.31 -9.08 9.30
CA ARG A 113 -5.88 -9.10 8.98
C ARG A 113 -5.57 -8.24 7.75
N SER A 114 -4.60 -7.35 7.89
CA SER A 114 -4.04 -6.52 6.82
C SER A 114 -2.57 -6.88 6.59
N PRO A 115 -2.19 -7.42 5.41
CA PRO A 115 -0.80 -7.70 5.08
C PRO A 115 0.05 -6.42 5.04
N ILE A 116 1.31 -6.56 5.41
CA ILE A 116 2.33 -5.52 5.33
C ILE A 116 3.49 -6.05 4.48
N VAL A 117 3.89 -5.30 3.46
CA VAL A 117 5.00 -5.66 2.58
C VAL A 117 6.00 -4.51 2.54
N VAL A 118 7.28 -4.83 2.72
CA VAL A 118 8.39 -3.89 2.64
C VAL A 118 9.33 -4.35 1.54
N HIS A 119 9.50 -3.49 0.52
CA HIS A 119 10.47 -3.67 -0.54
C HIS A 119 11.69 -2.79 -0.26
N VAL A 120 12.83 -3.40 -0.03
CA VAL A 120 14.08 -2.71 0.27
C VAL A 120 14.88 -2.55 -1.02
N VAL A 121 15.22 -1.30 -1.34
CA VAL A 121 15.97 -0.88 -2.53
C VAL A 121 17.27 -0.22 -2.08
N PHE A 122 18.38 -0.47 -2.77
CA PHE A 122 19.70 0.08 -2.45
C PHE A 122 20.13 1.18 -3.43
#